data_AF-A0A348ZY60-F1
#
_entry.id   AF-A0A348ZY60-F1
#
_cell.length_a   1.000
_cell.length_b   1.000
_cell.length_c   1.000
_cell.angle_alpha   90.00
_cell.angle_beta   90.00
_cell.angle_gamma   90.00
#
_symmetry.space_group_name_H-M   'P 1'
#
loop_
_entity.id
_entity.type
_entity.pdbx_description
1 polymer ?
#
loop_
_entity_poly.entity_id
_entity_poly.type
_entity_poly.pdbx_seq_one_letter_code
_entity_poly.pdbx_strand_id
1 'polypeptide(L)'
;MRRMFTLMEVLQKRLLEQIGVSSFDERLGPWRKAALRMFEQQWVEKAGRGGPLGEEDVAKTYVDCLVKILTKDGVTVSDAAR
;
A
#
# COMPACT_ATOMS: atom_id res chain seq x y z
N MET A 1 -5.95 15.68 0.57
CA MET A 1 -6.56 14.47 -0.05
C MET A 1 -6.03 14.14 -1.45
N ARG A 2 -6.12 15.01 -2.48
CA ARG A 2 -5.55 14.69 -3.81
C ARG A 2 -4.06 14.33 -3.79
N ARG A 3 -3.26 15.04 -2.98
CA ARG A 3 -1.82 14.80 -2.81
C ARG A 3 -1.50 13.44 -2.16
N MET A 4 -2.27 13.04 -1.15
CA MET A 4 -2.17 11.73 -0.51
C MET A 4 -2.34 10.58 -1.52
N PHE A 5 -3.37 10.64 -2.38
CA PHE A 5 -3.57 9.63 -3.42
C PHE A 5 -2.41 9.61 -4.43
N THR A 6 -1.91 10.77 -4.84
CA THR A 6 -0.72 10.85 -5.70
C THR A 6 0.49 10.20 -5.03
N LEU A 7 0.73 10.44 -3.75
CA LEU A 7 1.82 9.80 -3.01
C LEU A 7 1.64 8.28 -2.92
N MET A 8 0.42 7.80 -2.66
CA MET A 8 0.11 6.37 -2.67
C MET A 8 0.39 5.72 -4.02
N GLU A 9 -0.03 6.37 -5.12
CA GLU A 9 0.23 5.88 -6.48
C GLU A 9 1.73 5.83 -6.79
N VAL A 10 2.47 6.87 -6.41
CA VAL A 10 3.93 6.93 -6.61
C VAL A 10 4.65 5.82 -5.83
N LEU A 11 4.34 5.66 -4.55
CA LEU A 11 4.98 4.63 -3.72
C LEU A 11 4.59 3.22 -4.17
N GLN A 12 3.32 3.00 -4.52
CA GLN A 12 2.87 1.73 -5.08
C GLN A 12 3.60 1.41 -6.38
N LYS A 13 3.72 2.37 -7.31
CA LYS A 13 4.41 2.15 -8.58
C LYS A 13 5.88 1.76 -8.35
N ARG A 14 6.58 2.48 -7.46
CA ARG A 14 7.97 2.16 -7.09
C ARG A 14 8.11 0.76 -6.51
N LEU A 15 7.20 0.35 -5.60
CA LEU A 15 7.21 -1.00 -5.05
C LEU A 15 7.07 -2.05 -6.16
N LEU A 16 6.08 -1.88 -7.06
CA LEU A 16 5.82 -2.83 -8.14
C LEU A 16 7.01 -2.95 -9.10
N GLU A 17 7.65 -1.83 -9.43
CA GLU A 17 8.88 -1.80 -10.23
C GLU A 17 10.02 -2.55 -9.55
N GLN A 18 10.22 -2.34 -8.23
CA GLN A 18 11.27 -3.00 -7.46
C GLN A 18 11.10 -4.52 -7.38
N ILE A 19 9.87 -5.00 -7.26
CA ILE A 19 9.58 -6.44 -7.16
C ILE A 19 9.30 -7.09 -8.52
N GLY A 20 9.46 -6.34 -9.62
CA GLY A 20 9.28 -6.85 -10.99
C GLY A 20 7.85 -7.24 -11.35
N VAL A 21 6.84 -6.71 -10.65
CA VAL A 21 5.43 -6.97 -10.96
C VAL A 21 4.99 -6.03 -12.08
N SER A 22 4.54 -6.63 -13.19
CA SER A 22 3.98 -5.88 -14.32
C SER A 22 2.76 -5.07 -13.88
N SER A 23 2.64 -3.84 -14.40
CA SER A 23 1.43 -3.01 -14.21
C SER A 23 0.17 -3.63 -14.83
N PHE A 24 0.33 -4.66 -15.66
CA PHE A 24 -0.75 -5.42 -16.31
C PHE A 24 -1.00 -6.79 -15.66
N ASP A 25 -0.36 -7.11 -14.53
CA ASP A 25 -0.64 -8.36 -13.81
C ASP A 25 -2.10 -8.35 -13.33
N GLU A 26 -2.88 -9.34 -13.77
CA GLU A 26 -4.31 -9.46 -13.47
C GLU A 26 -4.60 -9.53 -11.96
N ARG A 27 -3.62 -9.99 -11.17
CA ARG A 27 -3.72 -10.08 -9.70
C ARG A 27 -3.60 -8.72 -9.02
N LEU A 28 -3.13 -7.67 -9.71
CA LEU A 28 -3.01 -6.32 -9.16
C LEU A 28 -4.35 -5.76 -8.69
N GLY A 29 -5.42 -5.98 -9.45
CA GLY A 29 -6.77 -5.51 -9.07
C GLY A 29 -7.19 -6.08 -7.71
N PRO A 30 -7.23 -7.42 -7.56
CA PRO A 30 -7.47 -8.09 -6.29
C PRO A 30 -6.54 -7.64 -5.16
N TRP A 31 -5.22 -7.56 -5.40
CA TRP A 31 -4.25 -7.16 -4.37
C TRP A 31 -4.49 -5.74 -3.87
N ARG A 32 -4.68 -4.77 -4.77
CA ARG A 32 -4.97 -3.37 -4.41
C ARG A 32 -6.27 -3.27 -3.60
N LYS A 33 -7.30 -4.01 -4.00
CA LYS A 33 -8.59 -4.01 -3.29
C LYS A 33 -8.46 -4.60 -1.87
N ALA A 34 -7.69 -5.68 -1.71
CA ALA A 34 -7.43 -6.27 -0.40
C ALA A 34 -6.57 -5.35 0.48
N ALA A 35 -5.54 -4.72 -0.09
CA ALA A 35 -4.69 -3.76 0.60
C ALA A 35 -5.48 -2.53 1.06
N LEU A 36 -6.35 -1.99 0.20
CA LEU A 36 -7.21 -0.86 0.53
C LEU A 36 -8.14 -1.18 1.70
N ARG A 37 -8.82 -2.33 1.69
CA ARG A 37 -9.68 -2.77 2.81
C ARG A 37 -8.91 -2.85 4.13
N MET A 38 -7.72 -3.43 4.09
CA MET A 38 -6.88 -3.55 5.29
C MET A 38 -6.36 -2.19 5.77
N PHE A 39 -6.01 -1.30 4.85
CA PHE A 39 -5.65 0.07 5.14
C PHE A 39 -6.80 0.84 5.78
N GLU A 40 -8.02 0.75 5.23
CA GLU A 40 -9.22 1.40 5.77
C GLU A 40 -9.52 0.95 7.20
N GLN A 41 -9.38 -0.34 7.49
CA GLN A 41 -9.53 -0.89 8.85
C GLN A 41 -8.51 -0.27 9.82
N GLN A 42 -7.23 -0.27 9.47
CA GLN A 42 -6.17 0.34 10.29
C GLN A 42 -6.32 1.86 10.41
N TRP A 43 -6.84 2.51 9.38
CA TRP A 43 -7.08 3.95 9.36
C TRP A 43 -8.21 4.34 10.32
N VAL A 44 -9.33 3.62 10.31
CA VAL A 44 -10.45 3.85 11.26
C VAL A 44 -9.97 3.71 12.70
N GLU A 45 -9.14 2.70 12.99
CA GLU A 45 -8.54 2.50 14.32
C GLU A 45 -7.60 3.64 14.75
N LYS A 46 -6.77 4.16 13.84
CA LYS A 46 -5.83 5.25 14.14
C LYS A 46 -6.51 6.63 14.19
N ALA A 47 -7.46 6.89 13.31
CA ALA A 47 -8.23 8.13 13.29
C ALA A 47 -9.07 8.29 14.58
N GLY A 48 -9.62 7.20 15.12
CA GLY A 48 -10.31 7.20 16.41
C GLY A 48 -9.42 7.54 17.62
N ARG A 49 -8.09 7.51 17.46
CA ARG A 49 -7.10 7.83 18.50
C ARG A 49 -6.52 9.25 18.39
N GLY A 50 -7.07 10.10 17.50
CA GLY A 50 -6.73 11.52 17.42
C GLY A 50 -5.37 11.85 16.80
N GLY A 51 -4.75 10.91 16.08
CA GLY A 51 -3.44 11.14 15.45
C GLY A 51 -3.55 11.90 14.13
N PRO A 52 -2.90 13.07 13.96
CA PRO A 52 -2.70 13.66 12.65
C PRO A 52 -1.65 12.82 11.91
N LEU A 53 -2.10 11.89 11.07
CA LEU A 53 -1.19 11.17 10.17
C LEU A 53 -0.95 12.06 8.96
N GLY A 54 0.31 12.48 8.77
CA GLY A 54 0.69 13.27 7.60
C GLY A 54 0.37 12.50 6.32
N GLU A 55 0.14 13.22 5.21
CA GLU A 55 -0.21 12.59 3.91
C GLU A 55 0.80 11.49 3.50
N GLU A 56 2.07 11.64 3.90
CA GLU A 56 3.14 10.66 3.70
C GLU A 56 2.99 9.40 4.56
N ASP A 57 2.63 9.53 5.84
CA ASP A 57 2.42 8.39 6.74
C ASP A 57 1.22 7.54 6.29
N VAL A 58 0.20 8.21 5.76
CA VAL A 58 -0.95 7.54 5.17
C VAL A 58 -0.52 6.70 3.96
N ALA A 59 0.26 7.30 3.07
CA ALA A 59 0.73 6.64 1.86
C ALA A 59 1.66 5.44 2.18
N LYS A 60 2.55 5.58 3.16
CA LYS A 60 3.41 4.48 3.65
C LYS A 60 2.58 3.35 4.27
N THR A 61 1.58 3.67 5.08
CA THR A 61 0.69 2.67 5.69
C THR A 61 -0.05 1.85 4.63
N TYR A 62 -0.52 2.50 3.56
CA TYR A 62 -1.13 1.78 2.44
C TYR A 62 -0.14 0.82 1.75
N VAL A 63 1.09 1.27 1.48
CA VAL A 63 2.09 0.43 0.83
C VAL A 63 2.49 -0.75 1.71
N ASP A 64 2.63 -0.55 3.03
CA ASP A 64 2.82 -1.65 3.98
C ASP A 64 1.68 -2.67 3.93
N CYS A 65 0.44 -2.19 3.74
CA CYS A 65 -0.70 -3.07 3.55
C CYS A 65 -0.60 -3.87 2.25
N LEU A 66 -0.17 -3.23 1.17
CA LEU A 66 0.04 -3.90 -0.11
C LEU A 66 1.15 -4.95 -0.05
N VAL A 67 2.28 -4.65 0.60
CA VAL A 67 3.37 -5.60 0.83
C VAL A 67 2.86 -6.84 1.56
N LYS A 68 2.10 -6.68 2.65
CA LYS A 68 1.52 -7.82 3.39
C LYS A 68 0.61 -8.69 2.51
N ILE A 69 -0.20 -8.08 1.64
CA ILE A 69 -1.07 -8.82 0.71
C ILE A 69 -0.23 -9.58 -0.32
N LEU A 70 0.77 -8.92 -0.92
CA LEU A 70 1.69 -9.52 -1.89
C LEU A 70 2.45 -10.71 -1.30
N THR A 71 3.05 -10.53 -0.12
CA THR A 71 3.76 -11.59 0.59
C THR A 71 2.84 -12.77 0.93
N LYS A 72 1.60 -12.50 1.36
CA LYS A 72 0.61 -13.55 1.63
C LYS A 72 0.24 -14.35 0.37
N ASP A 73 0.28 -13.72 -0.79
CA ASP A 73 0.01 -14.34 -2.10
C ASP A 73 1.26 -14.96 -2.75
N GLY A 74 2.38 -15.04 -2.01
CA GLY A 74 3.62 -15.70 -2.45
C GLY A 74 4.56 -14.81 -3.26
N VAL A 75 4.29 -13.50 -3.37
CA VAL A 75 5.21 -12.56 -4.03
C VAL A 75 6.34 -12.22 -3.06
N THR A 76 7.59 -12.44 -3.49
CA THR A 76 8.76 -12.07 -2.71
C THR A 76 8.95 -10.56 -2.73
N VAL A 77 8.68 -9.91 -1.60
CA VAL A 77 9.04 -8.52 -1.35
C VAL A 77 10.28 -8.51 -0.46
N SER A 78 11.40 -8.02 -0.97
CA SER A 78 12.62 -7.85 -0.17
C SER A 78 12.49 -6.64 0.75
N ASP A 79 13.00 -6.71 1.98
CA ASP A 79 13.06 -5.56 2.91
C ASP A 79 13.88 -4.38 2.34
N ALA A 80 14.71 -4.61 1.32
CA ALA A 80 15.41 -3.55 0.58
C ALA A 80 14.46 -2.65 -0.25
N ALA A 81 13.20 -3.05 -0.41
CA ALA A 81 12.14 -2.29 -1.09
C ALA A 81 11.30 -1.41 -0.13
N ARG A 82 11.64 -1.37 1.16
CA ARG A 82 10.88 -0.65 2.20
C ARG A 82 11.55 0.66 2.65
#